data_AF-A0A6B9T6Z9-F1
#
_entry.id   AF-A0A6B9T6Z9-F1
#
_cell.length_a   1.000
_cell.length_b   1.000
_cell.length_c   1.000
_cell.angle_alpha   90.00
_cell.angle_beta   90.00
_cell.angle_gamma   90.00
#
_symmetry.space_group_name_H-M   'P 1'
#
loop_
_entity.id
_entity.type
_entity.pdbx_description
1 polymer ?
#
loop_
_entity_poly.entity_id
_entity_poly.type
_entity_poly.pdbx_seq_one_letter_code
_entity_poly.pdbx_strand_id
1 'polypeptide(L)' 'MALEGDVGAGLVAIGAGLAVGLAGIGSGMAEKDIGAAAVGAITEDMSLFGKALMFTVLPETIVIFGLVISILCIFVM' A
#
# COMPACT_ATOMS: atom_id res chain seq x y z
N MET A 1 -16.33 -14.76 27.58
CA MET A 1 -17.37 -14.40 26.59
C MET A 1 -17.06 -15.22 25.36
N ALA A 2 -17.96 -16.13 25.03
CA ALA A 2 -17.67 -17.24 24.13
C ALA A 2 -17.33 -16.76 22.71
N LEU A 3 -16.24 -17.30 22.18
CA LEU A 3 -15.90 -17.27 20.76
C LEU A 3 -16.83 -18.26 20.04
N GLU A 4 -18.07 -17.86 19.79
CA GLU A 4 -18.78 -18.40 18.63
C GLU A 4 -18.11 -17.77 17.42
N GLY A 5 -17.52 -18.59 16.55
CA GLY A 5 -16.93 -18.12 15.31
C GLY A 5 -18.02 -17.56 14.43
N ASP A 6 -18.27 -16.25 14.59
CA ASP A 6 -19.11 -15.51 13.68
C ASP A 6 -18.43 -15.56 12.30
N VAL A 7 -19.05 -16.31 11.38
CA VAL A 7 -18.60 -16.39 9.99
C VAL A 7 -18.48 -15.00 9.39
N GLY A 8 -19.30 -14.03 9.87
CA GLY A 8 -19.18 -12.61 9.56
C GLY A 8 -17.80 -12.04 9.89
N ALA A 9 -17.38 -12.10 11.16
CA ALA A 9 -16.06 -11.64 11.59
C ALA A 9 -14.89 -12.31 10.83
N GLY A 10 -15.00 -13.61 10.54
CA GLY A 10 -13.99 -14.33 9.76
C GLY A 10 -13.87 -13.81 8.32
N LEU A 11 -15.01 -13.55 7.66
CA LEU A 11 -15.04 -12.98 6.31
C LEU A 11 -14.54 -11.53 6.28
N VAL A 12 -14.85 -10.74 7.31
CA VAL A 12 -14.34 -9.37 7.48
C VAL A 12 -12.82 -9.37 7.59
N ALA A 13 -12.22 -10.28 8.36
CA ALA A 13 -10.78 -10.39 8.49
C ALA A 13 -10.09 -10.76 7.15
N ILE A 14 -10.69 -11.67 6.37
CA ILE A 14 -10.20 -12.00 5.03
C ILE A 14 -10.30 -10.80 4.10
N GLY A 15 -11.43 -10.08 4.10
CA GLY A 15 -11.62 -8.86 3.31
C GLY A 15 -10.60 -7.78 3.65
N ALA A 16 -10.34 -7.56 4.95
CA ALA A 16 -9.34 -6.61 5.44
C ALA A 16 -7.92 -6.96 4.97
N GLY A 17 -7.57 -8.25 5.01
CA GLY A 17 -6.27 -8.75 4.51
C GLY A 17 -6.12 -8.59 2.99
N LEU A 18 -7.17 -8.88 2.23
CA LEU A 18 -7.17 -8.69 0.77
C LEU A 18 -7.07 -7.22 0.37
N ALA A 19 -7.76 -6.31 1.07
CA ALA A 19 -7.73 -4.88 0.79
C ALA A 19 -6.30 -4.30 0.88
N VAL A 20 -5.59 -4.59 1.99
CA VAL A 20 -4.21 -4.11 2.17
C VAL A 20 -3.23 -4.89 1.30
N GLY A 21 -3.41 -6.20 1.15
CA GLY A 21 -2.51 -7.06 0.38
C GLY A 21 -2.48 -6.72 -1.11
N LEU A 22 -3.67 -6.56 -1.73
CA LEU A 22 -3.76 -6.21 -3.15
C LEU A 22 -3.30 -4.77 -3.40
N ALA A 23 -3.61 -3.83 -2.51
CA ALA A 23 -3.11 -2.46 -2.59
C ALA A 23 -1.57 -2.40 -2.49
N GLY A 24 -0.98 -3.20 -1.58
CA GLY A 24 0.47 -3.31 -1.44
C GLY A 24 1.15 -3.89 -2.69
N ILE A 25 0.57 -4.91 -3.31
CA ILE A 25 1.08 -5.46 -4.58
C ILE A 25 1.03 -4.39 -5.68
N GLY A 26 -0.08 -3.66 -5.80
CA GLY A 26 -0.22 -2.58 -6.78
C GLY A 26 0.80 -1.46 -6.56
N SER A 27 0.98 -1.03 -5.31
CA SER A 27 1.99 -0.02 -4.94
C SER A 27 3.40 -0.47 -5.29
N GLY A 28 3.80 -1.68 -4.87
CA GLY A 28 5.13 -2.22 -5.17
C GLY A 28 5.40 -2.41 -6.66
N MET A 29 4.37 -2.76 -7.46
CA MET A 29 4.49 -2.83 -8.91
C MET A 29 4.73 -1.46 -9.56
N ALA A 30 4.17 -0.38 -9.03
CA ALA A 30 4.47 0.96 -9.51
C ALA A 30 5.86 1.42 -9.04
N GLU A 31 6.21 1.11 -7.80
CA GLU A 31 7.45 1.56 -7.18
C GLU A 31 8.69 0.90 -7.78
N LYS A 32 8.60 -0.35 -8.26
CA LYS A 32 9.73 -1.01 -8.95
C LYS A 32 10.23 -0.22 -10.16
N ASP A 33 9.30 0.35 -10.94
CA ASP A 33 9.61 1.06 -12.17
C ASP A 33 10.06 2.48 -11.87
N ILE A 34 9.41 3.14 -10.90
CA ILE A 34 9.79 4.48 -10.44
C ILE A 34 11.18 4.47 -9.79
N GLY A 35 11.47 3.49 -8.93
CA GLY A 35 12.76 3.36 -8.25
C GLY A 35 13.91 3.16 -9.23
N ALA A 36 13.73 2.30 -10.25
CA ALA A 36 14.73 2.10 -11.29
C ALA A 36 15.00 3.39 -12.09
N ALA A 37 13.95 4.12 -12.47
CA ALA A 37 14.08 5.39 -13.19
C ALA A 37 14.69 6.50 -12.31
N ALA A 38 14.29 6.58 -11.05
CA ALA A 38 14.79 7.54 -10.06
C ALA A 38 16.29 7.41 -9.86
N VAL A 39 16.79 6.19 -9.61
CA VAL A 39 18.22 5.94 -9.41
C VAL A 39 19.02 6.31 -10.65
N GLY A 40 18.54 5.93 -11.85
CA GLY A 40 19.18 6.33 -13.11
C GLY A 40 19.27 7.84 -13.29
N ALA A 41 18.17 8.57 -13.04
CA ALA A 41 18.15 10.03 -13.15
C ALA A 41 19.08 10.71 -12.13
N ILE A 42 19.11 10.23 -10.89
CA ILE A 42 19.98 10.78 -9.83
C ILE A 42 21.46 10.57 -10.17
N THR A 43 21.81 9.45 -10.81
CA THR A 43 23.20 9.21 -11.25
C THR A 43 23.65 10.15 -12.36
N GLU A 44 22.74 10.66 -13.19
CA GLU A 44 23.05 11.67 -14.21
C GLU A 44 23.09 13.09 -13.62
N ASP A 45 22.13 13.44 -12.77
CA ASP A 45 22.04 14.75 -12.12
C ASP A 45 21.45 14.64 -10.70
N MET A 46 22.29 14.90 -9.70
CA MET A 46 21.90 14.91 -8.28
C MET A 46 20.85 15.97 -7.94
N SER A 47 20.69 17.02 -8.76
CA SER A 47 19.64 18.03 -8.58
C SER A 47 18.23 17.42 -8.72
N LEU A 48 18.11 16.28 -9.42
CA LEU A 48 16.85 15.58 -9.65
C LEU A 48 16.37 14.75 -8.45
N PHE A 49 17.19 14.58 -7.40
CA PHE A 49 16.84 13.79 -6.21
C PHE A 49 15.48 14.18 -5.62
N GLY A 50 15.18 15.48 -5.49
CA GLY A 50 13.91 15.93 -4.93
C GLY A 50 12.70 15.55 -5.79
N LYS A 51 12.84 15.60 -7.13
CA LYS A 51 11.78 15.17 -8.06
C LYS A 51 11.62 13.65 -8.03
N ALA A 52 12.73 12.93 -8.02
CA ALA A 52 12.74 11.47 -7.91
C ALA A 52 12.01 10.99 -6.65
N LEU A 53 12.32 11.60 -5.50
CA LEU A 53 11.64 11.29 -4.23
C LEU A 53 10.14 11.57 -4.30
N MET A 54 9.73 12.69 -4.90
CA MET A 54 8.31 13.01 -5.08
C MET A 54 7.58 11.94 -5.89
N PHE A 55 8.18 11.44 -6.98
CA PHE A 55 7.56 10.38 -7.77
C PHE A 55 7.51 9.04 -7.02
N THR A 56 8.53 8.70 -6.22
CA THR A 56 8.55 7.47 -5.41
C THR A 56 7.47 7.46 -4.32
N VAL A 57 7.07 8.62 -3.79
CA VAL A 57 6.02 8.71 -2.76
C VAL A 57 4.59 8.64 -3.35
N LEU A 58 4.40 8.86 -4.65
CA LEU A 58 3.05 8.81 -5.25
C LEU A 58 2.39 7.42 -5.10
N PRO A 59 3.06 6.28 -5.41
CA PRO A 59 2.51 4.95 -5.18
C PRO A 59 2.12 4.65 -3.73
N GLU A 60 2.84 5.19 -2.75
CA GLU A 60 2.58 4.95 -1.32
C GLU A 60 1.15 5.35 -0.91
N THR A 61 0.55 6.32 -1.61
CA THR A 61 -0.85 6.70 -1.37
C THR A 61 -1.82 5.53 -1.61
N ILE A 62 -1.52 4.64 -2.56
CA ILE A 62 -2.34 3.48 -2.91
C ILE A 62 -2.36 2.49 -1.74
N VAL A 63 -1.20 2.14 -1.19
CA VAL A 63 -1.12 1.21 -0.06
C VAL A 63 -1.69 1.81 1.22
N ILE A 64 -1.52 3.13 1.44
CA ILE A 64 -2.15 3.83 2.56
C ILE A 64 -3.68 3.74 2.47
N PHE A 65 -4.28 3.90 1.29
CA PHE A 65 -5.72 3.70 1.15
C PHE A 65 -6.15 2.26 1.45
N GLY A 66 -5.41 1.26 0.97
CA GLY A 66 -5.65 -0.14 1.31
C GLY A 66 -5.57 -0.43 2.81
N LEU A 67 -4.59 0.17 3.49
CA LEU A 67 -4.43 0.08 4.94
C LEU A 67 -5.60 0.74 5.68
N VAL A 68 -6.04 1.93 5.26
CA VAL A 68 -7.19 2.63 5.85
C VAL A 68 -8.45 1.78 5.73
N ILE A 69 -8.71 1.20 4.56
CA ILE A 69 -9.87 0.31 4.38
C ILE A 69 -9.76 -0.93 5.28
N SER A 70 -8.58 -1.54 5.37
CA SER A 70 -8.34 -2.68 6.26
C SER A 70 -8.65 -2.36 7.73
N ILE A 71 -8.20 -1.18 8.19
CA ILE A 71 -8.48 -0.68 9.55
C ILE A 71 -9.98 -0.44 9.74
N LEU A 72 -10.65 0.18 8.76
CA LEU A 72 -12.11 0.39 8.84
C LEU A 72 -12.87 -0.94 8.92
N CYS A 73 -12.47 -1.94 8.14
CA CYS A 73 -13.07 -3.27 8.21
C CYS A 73 -12.90 -3.92 9.59
N ILE A 74 -11.74 -3.79 10.24
CA ILE A 74 -11.48 -4.47 11.52
C ILE A 74 -12.08 -3.71 12.72
N PHE A 75 -12.04 -2.38 12.70
CA PHE A 75 -12.38 -1.58 13.88
C PHE A 75 -13.76 -0.93 13.84
N VAL A 76 -14.38 -0.81 12.66
CA VAL A 76 -15.68 -0.14 12.49
C VAL A 76 -16.80 -1.12 12.16
N MET A 77 -16.51 -2.18 11.40
CA MET A 77 -17.50 -3.20 11.03
C MET A 77 -17.55 -4.33 12.05
#